data_AF-A0A536UFP5-F1
#
_entry.id   AF-A0A536UFP5-F1
#
_cell.length_a   1.000
_cell.length_b   1.000
_cell.length_c   1.000
_cell.angle_alpha   90.00
_cell.angle_beta   90.00
_cell.angle_gamma   90.00
#
_symmetry.space_group_name_H-M   'P 1'
#
loop_
_entity.id
_entity.type
_entity.pdbx_description
1 polymer ?
#
loop_
_entity_poly.entity_id
_entity_poly.type
_entity_poly.pdbx_seq_one_letter_code
_entity_poly.pdbx_strand_id
1 'polypeptide(L)'
;MAPLRLERLVAAACGAACAGVASDQPRACAGFTGNERLMARAPLVRSFMVAGTHAGVGKTLVTTAIVQSLRRVGIDAVAMKAVAQGCVRPNGAWYSDEMQRLAAASAFDLPPRALCGHWVAADSAPAQGRSRRSAVSLESIVDTFQVLSTWADAVVVEDSRDLDGAAGGWSDSDSLARELKLPVLLVVGMRSGCVPAALVCVDALA
;
A
#
# COMPACT_ATOMS: atom_id res chain seq x y z
N MET A 1 22.23 9.99 -4.96
CA MET A 1 21.58 10.74 -3.87
C MET A 1 21.58 9.93 -2.58
N ALA A 2 21.79 10.59 -1.44
CA ALA A 2 21.86 9.95 -0.13
C ALA A 2 20.49 9.36 0.24
N PRO A 3 20.45 8.12 0.77
CA PRO A 3 19.21 7.52 1.18
C PRO A 3 18.57 8.28 2.35
N LEU A 4 17.23 8.25 2.40
CA LEU A 4 16.45 8.90 3.45
C LEU A 4 16.14 7.91 4.55
N ARG A 5 16.26 8.36 5.80
CA ARG A 5 15.87 7.55 6.94
C ARG A 5 14.35 7.42 6.95
N LEU A 6 13.87 6.18 7.11
CA LEU A 6 12.45 5.84 7.20
C LEU A 6 11.70 6.70 8.24
N GLU A 7 12.41 7.17 9.28
CA GLU A 7 11.89 8.09 10.31
C GLU A 7 11.32 9.40 9.75
N ARG A 8 12.00 10.03 8.77
CA ARG A 8 11.52 11.28 8.14
C ARG A 8 10.34 11.02 7.21
N LEU A 9 10.33 9.84 6.60
CA LEU A 9 9.34 9.37 5.65
C LEU A 9 7.99 9.09 6.33
N VAL A 10 8.04 8.39 7.47
CA VAL A 10 6.86 8.07 8.30
C VAL A 10 6.38 9.29 9.08
N ALA A 11 7.27 10.13 9.62
CA ALA A 11 6.87 11.35 10.34
C ALA A 11 6.12 12.34 9.44
N ALA A 12 6.59 12.52 8.20
CA ALA A 12 5.90 13.37 7.22
C ALA A 12 4.51 12.80 6.85
N ALA A 13 4.40 11.48 6.70
CA ALA A 13 3.13 10.81 6.43
C ALA A 13 2.13 10.86 7.60
N CYS A 14 2.59 10.70 8.84
CA CYS A 14 1.76 10.85 10.04
C CYS A 14 1.23 12.29 10.20
N GLY A 15 2.06 13.30 9.92
CA GLY A 15 1.63 14.70 9.92
C GLY A 15 0.55 14.99 8.87
N ALA A 16 0.66 14.39 7.67
CA ALA A 16 -0.30 14.56 6.59
C ALA A 16 -1.62 13.78 6.82
N ALA A 17 -1.56 12.56 7.37
CA ALA A 17 -2.74 11.73 7.65
C ALA A 17 -3.64 12.32 8.76
N CYS A 18 -3.05 12.99 9.77
CA CYS A 18 -3.80 13.67 10.82
C CYS A 18 -4.53 14.94 10.33
N ALA A 19 -4.09 15.55 9.21
CA ALA A 19 -4.68 16.78 8.70
C ALA A 19 -6.01 16.57 7.92
N GLY A 20 -6.33 15.33 7.55
CA GLY A 20 -7.53 14.99 6.77
C GLY A 20 -8.76 14.58 7.59
N VAL A 21 -8.65 14.49 8.92
CA VAL A 21 -9.78 14.16 9.81
C VAL A 21 -10.39 15.47 10.30
N ALA A 22 -11.50 15.89 9.69
CA ALA A 22 -12.29 17.03 10.15
C ALA A 22 -12.88 16.72 11.54
N SER A 23 -12.14 17.09 12.59
CA SER A 23 -12.66 17.28 13.93
C SER A 23 -12.31 18.71 14.35
N ASP A 24 -13.26 19.40 14.96
CA ASP A 24 -13.31 20.85 15.19
C ASP A 24 -12.31 21.38 16.23
N GLN A 25 -11.16 20.71 16.38
CA GLN A 25 -10.03 21.13 17.19
C GLN A 25 -8.73 20.62 16.54
N PRO A 26 -7.74 21.48 16.25
CA PRO A 26 -6.43 21.04 15.81
C PRO A 26 -5.72 20.38 16.99
N ARG A 27 -5.97 19.09 17.22
CA ARG A 27 -5.05 18.26 17.97
C ARG A 27 -3.87 18.02 17.04
N ALA A 28 -2.81 18.80 17.22
CA ALA A 28 -1.50 18.37 16.77
C ALA A 28 -1.33 16.91 17.21
N CYS A 29 -1.01 16.02 16.28
CA CYS A 29 -0.60 14.66 16.57
C CYS A 29 0.76 14.71 17.32
N ALA A 30 0.76 15.26 18.54
CA ALA A 30 1.89 15.41 19.45
C ALA A 30 2.19 14.10 20.20
N GLY A 31 1.55 12.99 19.83
CA GLY A 31 1.57 11.73 20.56
C GLY A 31 2.37 10.60 19.92
N PHE A 32 3.05 10.80 18.79
CA PHE A 32 3.87 9.74 18.17
C PHE A 32 5.32 9.74 18.71
N THR A 33 5.50 10.03 19.99
CA THR A 33 6.79 9.90 20.69
C THR A 33 6.89 8.50 21.28
N GLY A 34 7.74 7.65 20.70
CA GLY A 34 7.97 6.27 21.17
C GLY A 34 8.70 5.38 20.18
N ASN A 35 8.60 5.66 18.88
CA ASN A 35 9.23 4.85 17.82
C ASN A 35 10.58 5.39 17.32
N GLU A 36 11.10 6.49 17.89
CA GLU A 36 12.34 7.14 17.44
C GLU A 36 13.53 6.19 17.44
N ARG A 37 13.64 5.32 18.46
CA ARG A 37 14.70 4.30 18.56
C ARG A 37 14.51 3.13 17.59
N LEU A 38 13.27 2.78 17.27
CA LEU A 38 12.94 1.72 16.30
C LEU A 38 13.22 2.21 14.87
N MET A 39 12.92 3.47 14.59
CA MET A 39 13.04 4.11 13.28
C MET A 39 14.48 4.57 12.96
N ALA A 40 15.28 4.93 13.97
CA ALA A 40 16.70 5.26 13.80
C ALA A 40 17.57 4.06 13.37
N ARG A 41 17.06 2.84 13.53
CA ARG A 41 17.71 1.58 13.10
C ARG A 41 17.12 1.03 11.79
N ALA A 42 16.10 1.68 11.23
CA ALA A 42 15.46 1.23 10.02
C ALA A 42 16.42 1.38 8.82
N PRO A 43 16.49 0.39 7.92
CA PRO A 43 17.36 0.48 6.76
C PRO A 43 16.98 1.67 5.89
N LEU A 44 17.97 2.11 5.14
CA LEU A 44 17.87 3.16 4.15
C LEU A 44 17.12 2.62 2.94
N VAL A 45 15.79 2.76 2.92
CA VAL A 45 14.97 2.11 1.90
C VAL A 45 14.26 3.12 1.01
N ARG A 46 14.41 2.92 -0.29
CA ARG A 46 13.78 3.71 -1.35
C ARG A 46 12.32 3.30 -1.57
N SER A 47 12.02 2.01 -1.44
CA SER A 47 10.71 1.43 -1.69
C SER A 47 10.29 0.54 -0.53
N PHE A 48 9.00 0.44 -0.25
CA PHE A 48 8.48 -0.44 0.81
C PHE A 48 7.06 -0.86 0.48
N MET A 49 6.62 -1.96 1.09
CA MET A 49 5.27 -2.46 0.95
C MET A 49 4.40 -1.98 2.12
N VAL A 50 3.19 -1.52 1.85
CA VAL A 50 2.17 -1.18 2.84
C VAL A 50 1.20 -2.36 2.94
N ALA A 51 1.29 -3.09 4.04
CA ALA A 51 0.36 -4.16 4.38
C ALA A 51 -0.67 -3.69 5.41
N GLY A 52 -1.80 -4.38 5.53
CA GLY A 52 -2.83 -3.99 6.51
C GLY A 52 -3.46 -5.17 7.22
N THR A 53 -3.75 -5.06 8.51
CA THR A 53 -4.35 -6.16 9.31
C THR A 53 -5.66 -6.71 8.74
N HIS A 54 -6.45 -5.91 8.02
CA HIS A 54 -7.71 -6.33 7.40
C HIS A 54 -8.09 -5.43 6.21
N ALA A 55 -9.11 -5.85 5.48
CA ALA A 55 -9.80 -5.05 4.47
C ALA A 55 -10.25 -3.69 5.04
N GLY A 56 -10.09 -2.61 4.27
CA GLY A 56 -10.57 -1.29 4.67
C GLY A 56 -9.85 -0.62 5.85
N VAL A 57 -8.74 -1.18 6.37
CA VAL A 57 -7.99 -0.63 7.51
C VAL A 57 -7.35 0.75 7.26
N GLY A 58 -7.39 1.24 6.02
CA GLY A 58 -6.83 2.54 5.64
C GLY A 58 -5.48 2.47 4.93
N LYS A 59 -5.13 1.33 4.31
CA LYS A 59 -3.89 1.18 3.51
C LYS A 59 -3.76 2.27 2.45
N THR A 60 -4.77 2.48 1.62
CA THR A 60 -4.78 3.51 0.57
C THR A 60 -4.58 4.92 1.12
N LEU A 61 -5.17 5.23 2.28
CA LEU A 61 -4.95 6.51 2.94
C LEU A 61 -3.49 6.66 3.37
N VAL A 62 -2.90 5.64 3.99
CA VAL A 62 -1.50 5.63 4.43
C VAL A 62 -0.56 5.70 3.23
N THR A 63 -0.76 4.86 2.21
CA THR A 63 0.04 4.83 0.97
C THR A 63 0.06 6.20 0.30
N THR A 64 -1.11 6.79 0.05
CA THR A 64 -1.21 8.11 -0.60
C THR A 64 -0.57 9.21 0.25
N ALA A 65 -0.78 9.21 1.57
CA ALA A 65 -0.17 10.18 2.48
C ALA A 65 1.37 10.09 2.47
N ILE A 66 1.93 8.88 2.45
CA ILE A 66 3.38 8.70 2.39
C ILE A 66 3.93 9.18 1.04
N VAL A 67 3.33 8.77 -0.08
CA VAL A 67 3.79 9.17 -1.41
C VAL A 67 3.74 10.70 -1.57
N GLN A 68 2.65 11.33 -1.16
CA GLN A 68 2.54 12.80 -1.19
C GLN A 68 3.58 13.48 -0.29
N SER A 69 3.86 12.91 0.88
CA SER A 69 4.87 13.44 1.81
C SER A 69 6.27 13.35 1.24
N LEU A 70 6.58 12.26 0.53
CA LEU A 70 7.85 12.09 -0.17
C LEU A 70 8.01 13.11 -1.31
N ARG A 71 6.96 13.30 -2.10
CA ARG A 71 6.95 14.30 -3.17
C ARG A 71 7.15 15.72 -2.64
N ARG A 72 6.58 16.06 -1.49
CA ARG A 72 6.76 17.39 -0.86
C ARG A 72 8.22 17.68 -0.46
N VAL A 73 9.03 16.65 -0.24
CA VAL A 73 10.46 16.81 0.04
C VAL A 73 11.35 16.55 -1.17
N GLY A 74 10.76 16.56 -2.39
CA GLY A 74 11.49 16.52 -3.66
C GLY A 74 11.90 15.12 -4.12
N ILE A 75 11.19 14.08 -3.70
CA ILE A 75 11.44 12.69 -4.14
C ILE A 75 10.34 12.29 -5.12
N ASP A 76 10.73 11.76 -6.27
CA ASP A 76 9.80 11.26 -7.26
C ASP A 76 9.25 9.90 -6.81
N ALA A 77 8.25 9.95 -5.92
CA ALA A 77 7.59 8.79 -5.36
C ALA A 77 6.31 8.42 -6.13
N VAL A 78 6.09 7.12 -6.32
CA VAL A 78 4.88 6.57 -6.94
C VAL A 78 4.22 5.54 -6.03
N ALA A 79 2.88 5.53 -6.04
CA ALA A 79 2.10 4.47 -5.43
C ALA A 79 1.87 3.35 -6.44
N MET A 80 2.01 2.11 -6.01
CA MET A 80 1.71 0.92 -6.81
C MET A 80 0.71 0.06 -6.06
N LYS A 81 -0.32 -0.44 -6.73
CA LYS A 81 -1.20 -1.47 -6.17
C LYS A 81 -0.77 -2.84 -6.69
N ALA A 82 -0.44 -3.75 -5.78
CA ALA A 82 -0.02 -5.09 -6.18
C ALA A 82 -1.12 -5.79 -7.00
N VAL A 83 -2.35 -5.78 -6.50
CA VAL A 83 -3.51 -6.29 -7.20
C VAL A 83 -4.70 -5.35 -7.01
N ALA A 84 -5.29 -4.92 -8.12
CA ALA A 84 -6.47 -4.08 -8.11
C ALA A 84 -7.69 -4.83 -8.66
N GLN A 85 -8.83 -4.61 -8.01
CA GLN A 85 -10.14 -4.89 -8.58
C GLN A 85 -10.71 -3.58 -9.16
N GLY A 86 -11.44 -3.69 -10.26
CA GLY A 86 -12.07 -2.54 -10.89
C GLY A 86 -13.04 -2.94 -11.98
N CYS A 87 -13.89 -1.98 -12.35
CA CYS A 87 -14.87 -2.15 -13.41
C CYS A 87 -14.33 -1.58 -14.72
N VAL A 88 -14.74 -2.17 -15.83
CA VAL A 88 -14.57 -1.59 -17.16
C VAL A 88 -15.80 -0.73 -17.44
N ARG A 89 -15.63 0.57 -17.68
CA ARG A 89 -16.70 1.48 -18.07
C ARG A 89 -17.19 1.11 -19.49
N PRO A 90 -18.41 1.51 -19.89
CA PRO A 90 -18.95 1.20 -21.22
C PRO A 90 -18.08 1.66 -22.42
N ASN A 91 -17.22 2.66 -22.22
CA ASN A 91 -16.26 3.14 -23.21
C ASN A 91 -14.93 2.35 -23.22
N GLY A 92 -14.86 1.22 -22.51
CA GLY A 92 -13.65 0.42 -22.35
C GLY A 92 -12.64 0.99 -21.34
N ALA A 93 -12.91 2.16 -20.75
CA ALA A 93 -11.99 2.78 -19.79
C ALA A 93 -12.08 2.08 -18.43
N TRP A 94 -10.94 1.84 -17.82
CA TRP A 94 -10.90 1.23 -16.51
C TRP A 94 -11.25 2.22 -15.39
N TYR A 95 -11.92 1.74 -14.35
CA TYR A 95 -12.32 2.55 -13.20
C TYR A 95 -12.17 1.83 -11.86
N SER A 96 -11.45 2.48 -10.94
CA SER A 96 -11.40 2.17 -9.51
C SER A 96 -11.04 3.45 -8.73
N ASP A 97 -11.87 3.83 -7.75
CA ASP A 97 -11.65 5.02 -6.91
C ASP A 97 -10.36 4.94 -6.12
N GLU A 98 -10.03 3.76 -5.61
CA GLU A 98 -8.77 3.48 -4.93
C GLU A 98 -7.57 3.83 -5.81
N MET A 99 -7.62 3.35 -7.05
CA MET A 99 -6.50 3.48 -7.96
C MET A 99 -6.40 4.88 -8.58
N GLN A 100 -7.51 5.59 -8.71
CA GLN A 100 -7.49 7.02 -9.01
C GLN A 100 -6.81 7.82 -7.91
N ARG A 101 -7.06 7.50 -6.64
CA ARG A 101 -6.37 8.13 -5.51
C ARG A 101 -4.87 7.83 -5.51
N LEU A 102 -4.48 6.59 -5.80
CA LEU A 102 -3.07 6.20 -5.91
C LEU A 102 -2.37 6.93 -7.08
N ALA A 103 -3.04 7.04 -8.24
CA ALA A 103 -2.53 7.78 -9.38
C ALA A 103 -2.36 9.28 -9.08
N ALA A 104 -3.38 9.93 -8.53
CA ALA A 104 -3.33 11.35 -8.17
C ALA A 104 -2.24 11.66 -7.12
N ALA A 105 -1.94 10.70 -6.23
CA ALA A 105 -0.88 10.84 -5.24
C ALA A 105 0.53 10.68 -5.81
N SER A 106 0.71 10.07 -6.99
CA SER A 106 2.00 9.73 -7.57
C SER A 106 2.69 10.89 -8.29
N ALA A 107 4.03 10.83 -8.44
CA ALA A 107 4.84 11.90 -9.03
C ALA A 107 4.60 12.13 -10.52
N PHE A 108 4.20 11.09 -11.25
CA PHE A 108 4.00 11.13 -12.70
C PHE A 108 2.51 11.01 -13.05
N ASP A 109 2.10 11.68 -14.13
CA ASP A 109 0.76 11.53 -14.70
C ASP A 109 0.65 10.19 -15.46
N LEU A 110 0.51 9.12 -14.69
CA LEU A 110 0.40 7.76 -15.19
C LEU A 110 -1.06 7.32 -15.15
N PRO A 111 -1.55 6.62 -16.20
CA PRO A 111 -2.87 6.03 -16.13
C PRO A 111 -2.91 5.03 -14.98
N PRO A 112 -4.01 4.95 -14.21
CA PRO A 112 -4.09 4.06 -13.05
C PRO A 112 -3.71 2.59 -13.34
N ARG A 113 -3.96 2.11 -14.57
CA ARG A 113 -3.58 0.76 -15.00
C ARG A 113 -2.07 0.49 -14.94
N ALA A 114 -1.24 1.50 -15.20
CA ALA A 114 0.22 1.41 -15.16
C ALA A 114 0.76 1.28 -13.73
N LEU A 115 -0.04 1.66 -12.73
CA LEU A 115 0.30 1.54 -11.31
C LEU A 115 -0.17 0.20 -10.71
N CYS A 116 -0.73 -0.69 -11.52
CA CYS A 116 -1.38 -1.91 -11.08
C CYS A 116 -0.60 -3.14 -11.53
N GLY A 117 -0.05 -3.89 -10.57
CA GLY A 117 0.72 -5.11 -10.82
C GLY A 117 -0.10 -6.21 -11.50
N HIS A 118 -1.26 -6.53 -10.92
CA HIS A 118 -2.19 -7.49 -11.49
C HIS A 118 -3.63 -6.99 -11.40
N TRP A 119 -4.44 -7.26 -12.41
CA TRP A 119 -5.83 -6.82 -12.46
C TRP A 119 -6.78 -8.00 -12.41
N VAL A 120 -7.80 -7.87 -11.56
CA VAL A 120 -8.92 -8.81 -11.48
C VAL A 120 -10.19 -8.12 -11.98
N ALA A 121 -10.80 -8.69 -13.01
CA ALA A 121 -12.05 -8.21 -13.58
C ALA A 121 -13.21 -8.38 -12.61
N ALA A 122 -13.97 -7.30 -12.38
CA ALA A 122 -15.15 -7.33 -11.51
C ALA A 122 -16.29 -8.25 -12.01
N ASP A 123 -16.31 -8.62 -13.30
CA ASP A 123 -17.36 -9.47 -13.91
C ASP A 123 -17.23 -10.97 -13.60
N SER A 124 -16.49 -11.32 -12.56
CA SER A 124 -16.38 -12.71 -12.07
C SER A 124 -17.02 -12.85 -10.69
N ALA A 125 -18.29 -12.47 -10.55
CA ALA A 125 -19.14 -13.13 -9.57
C ALA A 125 -19.51 -14.50 -10.17
N PRO A 126 -18.97 -15.64 -9.70
CA PRO A 126 -19.72 -16.87 -9.89
C PRO A 126 -20.99 -16.69 -9.06
N ALA A 127 -22.15 -16.86 -9.69
CA ALA A 127 -23.32 -17.30 -8.98
C ALA A 127 -22.89 -18.45 -8.05
N GLN A 128 -22.95 -18.21 -6.73
CA GLN A 128 -22.85 -19.19 -5.66
C GLN A 128 -22.00 -20.43 -5.97
N GLY A 129 -20.73 -20.40 -5.56
CA GLY A 129 -19.90 -21.59 -5.44
C GLY A 129 -18.94 -21.81 -6.61
N ARG A 130 -17.65 -21.82 -6.27
CA ARG A 130 -16.47 -21.99 -7.16
C ARG A 130 -16.09 -20.71 -7.89
N SER A 131 -15.36 -19.87 -7.16
CA SER A 131 -14.58 -18.76 -7.70
C SER A 131 -13.62 -19.29 -8.78
N ARG A 132 -13.94 -19.04 -10.05
CA ARG A 132 -12.94 -19.07 -11.14
C ARG A 132 -12.02 -17.87 -10.89
N ARG A 133 -11.13 -18.01 -9.92
CA ARG A 133 -10.08 -17.05 -9.62
C ARG A 133 -9.09 -17.12 -10.76
N SER A 134 -8.95 -16.03 -11.51
CA SER A 134 -7.76 -15.83 -12.32
C SER A 134 -6.56 -15.94 -11.37
N ALA A 135 -5.61 -16.82 -11.67
CA ALA A 135 -4.40 -16.93 -10.88
C ALA A 135 -3.69 -15.57 -10.90
N VAL A 136 -3.49 -14.99 -9.71
CA VAL A 136 -2.74 -13.74 -9.58
C VAL A 136 -1.33 -14.01 -10.11
N SER A 137 -0.92 -13.25 -11.13
CA SER A 137 0.44 -13.38 -11.69
C SER A 137 1.40 -12.57 -10.83
N LEU A 138 2.20 -13.26 -10.01
CA LEU A 138 3.26 -12.63 -9.21
C LEU A 138 4.31 -11.97 -10.11
N GLU A 139 4.64 -12.60 -11.24
CA GLU A 139 5.54 -12.06 -12.27
C GLU A 139 5.08 -10.67 -12.75
N SER A 140 3.80 -10.52 -13.11
CA SER A 140 3.22 -9.22 -13.53
C SER A 140 3.36 -8.14 -12.45
N ILE A 141 3.29 -8.52 -11.17
CA ILE A 141 3.49 -7.60 -10.05
C ILE A 141 4.97 -7.21 -9.95
N VAL A 142 5.89 -8.17 -10.03
CA VAL A 142 7.33 -7.91 -9.99
C VAL A 142 7.77 -7.02 -11.17
N ASP A 143 7.31 -7.32 -12.38
CA ASP A 143 7.64 -6.55 -13.58
C ASP A 143 7.16 -5.11 -13.47
N THR A 144 5.91 -4.91 -13.01
CA THR A 144 5.36 -3.56 -12.81
C THR A 144 6.20 -2.78 -11.78
N PHE A 145 6.58 -3.43 -10.67
CA PHE A 145 7.44 -2.83 -9.66
C PHE A 145 8.80 -2.44 -10.23
N GLN A 146 9.43 -3.31 -11.01
CA GLN A 146 10.73 -3.06 -11.64
C GLN A 146 10.64 -1.88 -12.62
N VAL A 147 9.63 -1.88 -13.49
CA VAL A 147 9.40 -0.78 -14.44
C VAL A 147 9.23 0.53 -13.69
N LEU A 148 8.35 0.62 -12.69
CA LEU A 148 8.16 1.85 -11.91
C LEU A 148 9.44 2.29 -11.20
N SER A 149 10.23 1.34 -10.69
CA SER A 149 11.52 1.61 -10.04
C SER A 149 12.61 2.13 -10.99
N THR A 150 12.42 2.05 -12.32
CA THR A 150 13.35 2.69 -13.28
C THR A 150 13.13 4.20 -13.42
N TRP A 151 11.93 4.68 -13.10
CA TRP A 151 11.55 6.10 -13.26
C TRP A 151 11.42 6.83 -11.93
N ALA A 152 10.98 6.13 -10.89
CA ALA A 152 10.72 6.69 -9.57
C ALA A 152 11.92 6.47 -8.62
N ASP A 153 12.21 7.49 -7.81
CA ASP A 153 13.16 7.37 -6.70
C ASP A 153 12.64 6.43 -5.60
N ALA A 154 11.31 6.30 -5.50
CA ALA A 154 10.62 5.52 -4.47
C ALA A 154 9.32 4.91 -5.00
N VAL A 155 9.09 3.63 -4.74
CA VAL A 155 7.83 2.93 -5.04
C VAL A 155 7.21 2.43 -3.74
N VAL A 156 6.00 2.90 -3.43
CA VAL A 156 5.22 2.43 -2.28
C VAL A 156 4.19 1.42 -2.78
N VAL A 157 4.42 0.14 -2.47
CA VAL A 157 3.58 -0.96 -2.95
C VAL A 157 2.48 -1.26 -1.94
N GLU A 158 1.23 -1.01 -2.29
CA GLU A 158 0.07 -1.37 -1.49
C GLU A 158 -0.34 -2.83 -1.70
N ASP A 159 -0.44 -3.57 -0.58
CA ASP A 159 -0.94 -4.95 -0.58
C ASP A 159 -2.41 -5.05 -1.03
N SER A 160 -2.88 -6.27 -1.24
CA SER A 160 -4.25 -6.53 -1.74
C SER A 160 -5.02 -7.53 -0.91
N ARG A 161 -5.07 -7.26 0.40
CA ARG A 161 -5.86 -7.99 1.43
C ARG A 161 -7.25 -8.43 1.00
N ASP A 162 -7.89 -7.67 0.11
CA ASP A 162 -9.30 -7.79 -0.22
C ASP A 162 -9.62 -8.94 -1.21
N LEU A 163 -8.61 -9.66 -1.71
CA LEU A 163 -8.79 -10.75 -2.69
C LEU A 163 -9.12 -12.12 -2.09
N ASP A 164 -9.03 -12.27 -0.76
CA ASP A 164 -9.34 -13.52 -0.09
C ASP A 164 -10.42 -13.37 0.98
N GLY A 165 -11.67 -13.44 0.51
CA GLY A 165 -12.82 -13.80 1.36
C GLY A 165 -12.83 -15.26 1.82
N ALA A 166 -11.77 -16.04 1.60
CA ALA A 166 -11.70 -17.44 2.00
C ALA A 166 -10.26 -17.86 2.27
N ALA A 167 -9.86 -17.93 3.55
CA ALA A 167 -8.82 -18.81 4.09
C ALA A 167 -7.42 -18.90 3.40
N GLY A 168 -7.11 -18.07 2.40
CA GLY A 168 -5.76 -17.83 1.88
C GLY A 168 -5.11 -16.79 2.77
N GLY A 169 -4.22 -17.24 3.64
CA GLY A 169 -3.68 -16.44 4.74
C GLY A 169 -2.71 -15.34 4.30
N TRP A 170 -1.91 -14.90 5.26
CA TRP A 170 -0.77 -14.01 5.06
C TRP A 170 0.26 -14.50 4.03
N SER A 171 0.20 -15.77 3.64
CA SER A 171 1.11 -16.43 2.70
C SER A 171 1.34 -15.63 1.41
N ASP A 172 0.33 -14.93 0.90
CA ASP A 172 0.44 -14.21 -0.36
C ASP A 172 1.06 -12.82 -0.21
N SER A 173 0.77 -12.14 0.91
CA SER A 173 1.43 -10.86 1.25
C SER A 173 2.88 -11.08 1.64
N ASP A 174 3.16 -12.16 2.35
CA ASP A 174 4.49 -12.61 2.73
C ASP A 174 5.31 -13.02 1.49
N SER A 175 4.76 -13.88 0.64
CA SER A 175 5.40 -14.26 -0.63
C SER A 175 5.69 -13.04 -1.50
N LEU A 176 4.74 -12.09 -1.57
CA LEU A 176 4.94 -10.84 -2.31
C LEU A 176 6.05 -9.97 -1.70
N ALA A 177 6.09 -9.82 -0.37
CA ALA A 177 7.13 -9.06 0.32
C ALA A 177 8.52 -9.67 0.06
N ARG A 178 8.62 -11.01 0.16
CA ARG A 178 9.86 -11.76 -0.09
C ARG A 178 10.30 -11.64 -1.55
N GLU A 179 9.38 -11.76 -2.50
CA GLU A 179 9.69 -11.68 -3.93
C GLU A 179 10.18 -10.27 -4.32
N LEU A 180 9.50 -9.23 -3.83
CA LEU A 180 9.89 -7.84 -4.08
C LEU A 180 11.12 -7.40 -3.24
N LYS A 181 11.50 -8.18 -2.24
CA LYS A 181 12.59 -7.88 -1.28
C LYS A 181 12.41 -6.51 -0.62
N LEU A 182 11.17 -6.17 -0.29
CA LEU A 182 10.81 -4.89 0.31
C LEU A 182 10.58 -5.03 1.81
N PRO A 183 11.00 -4.04 2.62
CA PRO A 183 10.52 -3.94 3.99
C PRO A 183 9.00 -3.68 3.98
N VAL A 184 8.34 -4.07 5.06
CA VAL A 184 6.88 -3.94 5.18
C VAL A 184 6.51 -2.93 6.27
N LEU A 185 5.67 -1.97 5.91
CA LEU A 185 4.94 -1.10 6.82
C LEU A 185 3.56 -1.71 7.06
N LEU A 186 3.28 -2.09 8.30
CA LEU A 186 2.00 -2.70 8.67
C LEU A 186 1.03 -1.65 9.23
N VAL A 187 -0.14 -1.54 8.60
CA VAL A 187 -1.26 -0.71 9.05
C VAL A 187 -2.19 -1.54 9.96
N VAL A 188 -2.26 -1.14 11.22
CA VAL A 188 -3.08 -1.79 12.25
C VAL A 188 -4.31 -0.94 12.54
N GLY A 189 -5.50 -1.52 12.40
CA GLY A 189 -6.74 -0.84 12.76
C GLY A 189 -6.97 -0.94 14.26
N MET A 190 -7.22 0.20 14.90
CA MET A 190 -7.43 0.29 16.34
C MET A 190 -8.82 -0.22 16.69
N ARG A 191 -8.88 -1.48 17.14
CA ARG A 191 -10.10 -2.18 17.57
C ARG A 191 -9.76 -3.17 18.68
N SER A 192 -10.77 -3.66 19.42
CA SER A 192 -10.54 -4.74 20.38
C SER A 192 -9.87 -5.95 19.70
N GLY A 193 -8.80 -6.47 20.32
CA GLY A 193 -8.00 -7.56 19.75
C GLY A 193 -7.01 -7.14 18.65
N CYS A 194 -6.73 -5.85 18.44
CA CYS A 194 -5.78 -5.40 17.41
C CYS A 194 -4.34 -5.86 17.65
N VAL A 195 -3.90 -6.00 18.91
CA VAL A 195 -2.53 -6.43 19.24
C VAL A 195 -2.29 -7.89 18.87
N PRO A 196 -3.10 -8.88 19.30
CA PRO A 196 -2.97 -10.25 18.81
C PRO A 196 -3.08 -10.36 17.29
N ALA A 197 -4.00 -9.61 16.67
CA ALA A 197 -4.11 -9.58 15.21
C ALA A 197 -2.82 -9.08 14.55
N ALA A 198 -2.22 -8.00 15.09
CA ALA A 198 -0.95 -7.44 14.63
C ALA A 198 0.23 -8.39 14.83
N LEU A 199 0.25 -9.22 15.87
CA LEU A 199 1.32 -10.20 16.07
C LEU A 199 1.26 -11.31 15.03
N VAL A 200 0.05 -11.84 14.74
CA VAL A 200 -0.14 -12.81 13.64
C VAL A 200 0.34 -12.24 12.30
N CYS A 201 0.17 -10.93 12.08
CA CYS A 201 0.72 -10.24 10.93
C CYS A 201 2.24 -10.33 10.84
N VAL A 202 2.89 -9.97 11.95
CA VAL A 202 4.34 -9.83 12.03
C VAL A 202 4.98 -11.21 11.90
N ASP A 203 4.43 -12.22 12.59
CA ASP A 203 4.93 -13.59 12.52
C ASP A 203 4.86 -14.15 11.11
N ALA A 204 3.83 -13.78 10.34
CA ALA A 204 3.69 -14.23 8.97
C ALA A 204 4.54 -13.43 7.96
N LEU A 205 5.10 -12.27 8.34
CA LEU A 205 5.99 -11.46 7.51
C LEU A 205 7.48 -11.66 7.86
N ALA A 206 7.78 -12.51 8.84
CA ALA A 206 9.14 -12.87 9.28
C ALA A 206 9.78 -13.92 8.36
#